data_AF-A0A6I2UJP7-F1
#
_entry.id   AF-A0A6I2UJP7-F1
#
_cell.length_a   1.000
_cell.length_b   1.000
_cell.length_c   1.000
_cell.angle_alpha   90.00
_cell.angle_beta   90.00
_cell.angle_gamma   90.00
#
_symmetry.space_group_name_H-M   'P 1'
#
loop_
_entity.id
_entity.type
_entity.pdbx_description
1 polymer ?
#
loop_
_entity_poly.entity_id
_entity_poly.type
_entity_poly.pdbx_seq_one_letter_code
_entity_poly.pdbx_strand_id
1 'polypeptide(L)'
;MIGKPKRLKKSQKSLNGKTDKKNSLSRKVLHYVLAAGFVFAPWLGGEAYAGNIVRIDANGASIGDNLMQNGVADIYAGEVDTSGKVGLNRFNTFTVENGEIANLYFKNSSTGSALDTLVNTVENQINISGIVNGIRNNTIDGNLYFISPQGMVVGSTGVINAGSLTVVAPESDFWKYYFANADTSANAVKNRNWGRLSDEGKINIDGHINTATGIDLEAVSINLGSTASSSPGFSLKTGVVFNETVNTDDIDQQINNVLTNERLTASTDENGNIYLYARKDEGGGYYAGTLNINNGLLDSAGNVRLEIGNTITTNEDASIKSGKEMNIFTETGSISNDGNIDAVQMIQITTGNSPGDSSDANFINRGTICSTDGGFSLTARNSVLNLGTIKSNGESKFTAGNTIINTGEIISENSNVQAHIGRNFCNISHKSDLWS
;
A
#
# COMPACT_ATOMS: atom_id res chain seq x y z
N MET A 1 -82.19 2.33 -58.03
CA MET A 1 -80.88 1.71 -58.30
C MET A 1 -80.00 1.97 -57.09
N ILE A 2 -79.89 1.05 -56.12
CA ILE A 2 -79.11 -0.21 -56.11
C ILE A 2 -77.60 0.07 -55.97
N GLY A 3 -77.02 -0.38 -54.84
CA GLY A 3 -75.57 -0.61 -54.72
C GLY A 3 -74.93 -0.33 -53.34
N LYS A 4 -75.15 -1.19 -52.33
CA LYS A 4 -74.24 -1.36 -51.16
C LYS A 4 -73.00 -2.21 -51.59
N PRO A 5 -72.09 -2.62 -50.67
CA PRO A 5 -71.03 -1.89 -49.96
C PRO A 5 -69.63 -2.52 -50.23
N LYS A 6 -68.51 -1.88 -49.85
CA LYS A 6 -67.21 -2.59 -49.76
C LYS A 6 -66.54 -2.49 -48.39
N ARG A 7 -66.54 -3.69 -47.79
CA ARG A 7 -65.96 -4.26 -46.57
C ARG A 7 -64.53 -3.83 -46.19
N LEU A 8 -64.36 -3.72 -44.85
CA LEU A 8 -63.35 -4.32 -43.97
C LEU A 8 -61.85 -4.19 -44.32
N LYS A 9 -61.09 -3.57 -43.40
CA LYS A 9 -60.26 -4.29 -42.41
C LYS A 9 -59.87 -3.39 -41.23
N LYS A 10 -60.21 -3.84 -40.02
CA LYS A 10 -59.53 -3.47 -38.76
C LYS A 10 -58.06 -3.90 -38.86
N SER A 11 -57.15 -3.07 -38.35
CA SER A 11 -56.00 -3.58 -37.61
C SER A 11 -55.66 -2.59 -36.51
N GLN A 12 -55.63 -3.10 -35.29
CA GLN A 12 -55.12 -2.44 -34.10
C GLN A 12 -53.67 -2.01 -34.34
N LYS A 13 -53.35 -0.74 -34.13
CA LYS A 13 -52.05 -0.36 -33.53
C LYS A 13 -52.31 0.26 -32.17
N SER A 14 -52.76 -0.65 -31.31
CA SER A 14 -52.50 -0.64 -29.88
C SER A 14 -51.01 -0.39 -29.63
N LEU A 15 -50.72 0.54 -28.72
CA LEU A 15 -49.58 0.52 -27.81
C LEU A 15 -48.23 0.16 -28.45
N ASN A 16 -47.49 1.15 -28.95
CA ASN A 16 -46.02 1.06 -28.94
C ASN A 16 -45.27 2.41 -28.95
N GLY A 17 -45.92 3.51 -28.55
CA GLY A 17 -45.27 4.83 -28.42
C GLY A 17 -44.68 5.14 -27.03
N LYS A 18 -44.67 4.15 -26.11
CA LYS A 18 -44.19 4.32 -24.72
C LYS A 18 -43.03 3.39 -24.33
N THR A 19 -42.52 2.57 -25.26
CA THR A 19 -41.47 1.59 -24.96
C THR A 19 -40.07 2.07 -25.37
N ASP A 20 -39.96 3.06 -26.27
CA ASP A 20 -38.65 3.53 -26.76
C ASP A 20 -38.06 4.73 -26.00
N LYS A 21 -38.68 5.15 -24.89
CA LYS A 21 -38.14 6.18 -23.97
C LYS A 21 -37.64 5.64 -22.63
N LYS A 22 -37.55 4.32 -22.45
CA LYS A 22 -37.01 3.69 -21.23
C LYS A 22 -35.58 3.16 -21.35
N ASN A 23 -34.98 3.16 -22.55
CA ASN A 23 -33.66 2.57 -22.79
C ASN A 23 -32.53 3.59 -23.11
N SER A 24 -32.70 4.87 -22.75
CA SER A 24 -31.64 5.88 -22.87
C SER A 24 -31.11 6.41 -21.53
N LEU A 25 -31.47 5.77 -20.42
CA LEU A 25 -30.90 6.03 -19.09
C LEU A 25 -29.73 5.11 -18.72
N SER A 26 -29.33 4.20 -19.61
CA SER A 26 -28.14 3.37 -19.44
C SER A 26 -26.95 4.04 -20.13
N ARG A 27 -25.89 4.35 -19.37
CA ARG A 27 -24.58 4.92 -19.77
C ARG A 27 -24.37 6.42 -19.55
N LYS A 28 -24.48 6.87 -18.29
CA LYS A 28 -23.71 8.02 -17.79
C LYS A 28 -23.32 7.82 -16.33
N VAL A 29 -22.32 6.98 -16.08
CA VAL A 29 -21.49 7.08 -14.87
C VAL A 29 -20.05 6.83 -15.29
N LEU A 30 -19.39 7.91 -15.64
CA LEU A 30 -17.95 8.08 -15.46
C LEU A 30 -17.86 9.30 -14.55
N HIS A 31 -16.88 9.37 -13.64
CA HIS A 31 -16.08 10.58 -13.34
C HIS A 31 -15.33 10.40 -12.00
N TYR A 32 -14.11 9.88 -12.16
CA TYR A 32 -12.85 10.26 -11.51
C TYR A 32 -12.87 10.77 -10.05
N VAL A 33 -12.37 9.92 -9.15
CA VAL A 33 -11.51 10.38 -8.05
C VAL A 33 -10.10 10.46 -8.60
N LEU A 34 -9.66 11.68 -8.96
CA LEU A 34 -8.26 11.97 -9.23
C LEU A 34 -7.55 12.17 -7.90
N ALA A 35 -6.96 11.09 -7.37
CA ALA A 35 -5.94 11.22 -6.34
C ALA A 35 -4.75 12.00 -6.95
N ALA A 36 -4.27 13.01 -6.23
CA ALA A 36 -3.30 13.99 -6.72
C ALA A 36 -2.05 13.31 -7.35
N GLY A 37 -1.94 13.34 -8.68
CA GLY A 37 -0.65 13.07 -9.36
C GLY A 37 -0.67 12.44 -10.75
N PHE A 38 -1.72 11.77 -11.23
CA PHE A 38 -1.63 11.01 -12.48
C PHE A 38 -2.68 11.38 -13.53
N VAL A 39 -2.20 11.74 -14.72
CA VAL A 39 -3.01 11.93 -15.93
C VAL A 39 -3.20 10.56 -16.57
N PHE A 40 -4.44 10.06 -16.60
CA PHE A 40 -4.79 8.84 -17.33
C PHE A 40 -4.53 9.03 -18.83
N ALA A 41 -3.64 8.24 -19.41
CA ALA A 41 -3.68 7.96 -20.85
C ALA A 41 -4.68 6.82 -21.08
N PRO A 42 -5.70 6.97 -21.94
CA PRO A 42 -6.62 5.88 -22.25
C PRO A 42 -5.86 4.76 -22.97
N TRP A 43 -5.67 3.62 -22.28
CA TRP A 43 -5.16 2.40 -22.88
C TRP A 43 -6.24 1.79 -23.79
N LEU A 44 -6.10 1.99 -25.11
CA LEU A 44 -6.94 1.37 -26.13
C LEU A 44 -6.35 0.00 -26.50
N GLY A 45 -6.97 -1.10 -26.04
CA GLY A 45 -6.86 -2.38 -26.76
C GLY A 45 -6.36 -3.63 -26.02
N GLY A 46 -6.51 -3.73 -24.70
CA GLY A 46 -6.42 -5.03 -24.01
C GLY A 46 -7.80 -5.69 -23.89
N GLU A 47 -7.88 -7.02 -23.93
CA GLU A 47 -9.06 -7.74 -23.44
C GLU A 47 -9.29 -7.31 -21.98
N ALA A 48 -10.38 -6.62 -21.70
CA ALA A 48 -10.72 -6.22 -20.34
C ALA A 48 -11.18 -7.48 -19.59
N TYR A 49 -10.31 -8.01 -18.72
CA TYR A 49 -10.77 -8.90 -17.67
C TYR A 49 -11.78 -8.12 -16.82
N ALA A 50 -12.91 -8.77 -16.50
CA ALA A 50 -13.89 -8.18 -15.62
C ALA A 50 -13.48 -8.45 -14.18
N GLY A 51 -13.45 -7.41 -13.34
CA GLY A 51 -13.18 -7.57 -11.92
C GLY A 51 -14.17 -8.52 -11.26
N ASN A 52 -13.72 -9.10 -10.15
CA ASN A 52 -14.46 -10.13 -9.44
C ASN A 52 -14.38 -9.89 -7.94
N ILE A 53 -15.48 -9.41 -7.37
CA ILE A 53 -15.63 -9.19 -5.94
C ILE A 53 -16.83 -10.00 -5.47
N VAL A 54 -16.58 -11.12 -4.78
CA VAL A 54 -17.62 -12.06 -4.35
C VAL A 54 -17.60 -12.18 -2.84
N ARG A 55 -18.72 -11.86 -2.18
CA ARG A 55 -18.88 -12.03 -0.73
C ARG A 55 -19.06 -13.49 -0.34
N ILE A 56 -18.70 -13.81 0.88
CA ILE A 56 -18.95 -15.10 1.51
C ILE A 56 -19.56 -14.94 2.91
N ASP A 57 -20.27 -15.96 3.36
CA ASP A 57 -20.71 -16.09 4.74
C ASP A 57 -19.57 -16.59 5.64
N ALA A 58 -19.87 -16.72 6.94
CA ALA A 58 -18.90 -17.22 7.92
C ALA A 58 -18.45 -18.68 7.66
N ASN A 59 -19.18 -19.44 6.84
CA ASN A 59 -18.84 -20.80 6.46
C ASN A 59 -18.11 -20.87 5.11
N GLY A 60 -17.86 -19.74 4.46
CA GLY A 60 -17.21 -19.66 3.15
C GLY A 60 -18.14 -19.83 1.96
N ALA A 61 -19.45 -19.91 2.16
CA ALA A 61 -20.42 -20.00 1.06
C ALA A 61 -20.64 -18.63 0.43
N SER A 62 -20.64 -18.55 -0.91
CA SER A 62 -20.88 -17.28 -1.61
C SER A 62 -22.23 -16.66 -1.28
N ILE A 63 -22.23 -15.36 -0.98
CA ILE A 63 -23.43 -14.57 -0.74
C ILE A 63 -23.64 -13.64 -1.93
N GLY A 64 -24.58 -13.99 -2.80
CA GLY A 64 -24.98 -13.17 -3.95
C GLY A 64 -24.01 -13.23 -5.13
N ASP A 65 -24.24 -12.34 -6.09
CA ASP A 65 -23.47 -12.23 -7.32
C ASP A 65 -22.23 -11.34 -7.15
N ASN A 66 -21.43 -11.23 -8.22
CA ASN A 66 -20.32 -10.28 -8.30
C ASN A 66 -20.77 -8.85 -8.00
N LEU A 67 -20.11 -8.19 -7.04
CA LEU A 67 -20.39 -6.80 -6.67
C LEU A 67 -19.87 -5.80 -7.71
N MET A 68 -18.89 -6.19 -8.54
CA MET A 68 -18.41 -5.35 -9.63
C MET A 68 -19.46 -5.28 -10.73
N GLN A 69 -20.17 -4.15 -10.81
CA GLN A 69 -21.28 -3.94 -11.73
C GLN A 69 -21.01 -2.69 -12.57
N ASN A 70 -20.95 -2.83 -13.88
CA ASN A 70 -20.61 -1.73 -14.81
C ASN A 70 -19.28 -1.01 -14.47
N GLY A 71 -18.30 -1.77 -13.96
CA GLY A 71 -16.98 -1.25 -13.58
C GLY A 71 -16.94 -0.48 -12.26
N VAL A 72 -18.02 -0.50 -11.47
CA VAL A 72 -18.05 0.10 -10.13
C VAL A 72 -18.62 -0.89 -9.12
N ALA A 73 -18.00 -0.94 -7.94
CA ALA A 73 -18.50 -1.69 -6.78
C ALA A 73 -18.61 -0.77 -5.56
N ASP A 74 -19.81 -0.58 -5.05
CA ASP A 74 -20.05 0.12 -3.77
C ASP A 74 -20.23 -0.92 -2.64
N ILE A 75 -19.33 -0.90 -1.68
CA ILE A 75 -19.16 -1.95 -0.68
C ILE A 75 -19.36 -1.37 0.72
N TYR A 76 -20.39 -1.83 1.43
CA TYR A 76 -20.68 -1.45 2.83
C TYR A 76 -20.25 -2.56 3.79
N ALA A 77 -20.06 -2.25 5.07
CA ALA A 77 -19.76 -3.28 6.08
C ALA A 77 -20.89 -4.32 6.17
N GLY A 78 -20.55 -5.61 6.08
CA GLY A 78 -21.51 -6.72 6.19
C GLY A 78 -21.90 -7.02 7.64
N GLU A 79 -20.94 -6.92 8.55
CA GLU A 79 -21.12 -7.02 10.00
C GLU A 79 -20.51 -5.79 10.69
N VAL A 80 -21.00 -5.49 11.89
CA VAL A 80 -20.49 -4.40 12.73
C VAL A 80 -20.34 -4.95 14.15
N ASP A 81 -19.25 -4.57 14.82
CA ASP A 81 -18.96 -5.00 16.18
C ASP A 81 -19.94 -4.37 17.20
N THR A 82 -19.92 -4.88 18.42
CA THR A 82 -20.81 -4.40 19.49
C THR A 82 -20.57 -2.95 19.89
N SER A 83 -19.37 -2.39 19.67
CA SER A 83 -19.09 -0.97 19.91
C SER A 83 -19.56 -0.04 18.80
N GLY A 84 -19.92 -0.59 17.63
CA GLY A 84 -20.35 0.19 16.47
C GLY A 84 -19.22 0.92 15.75
N LYS A 85 -17.96 0.50 15.92
CA LYS A 85 -16.76 1.19 15.41
C LYS A 85 -15.99 0.40 14.35
N VAL A 86 -16.11 -0.92 14.35
CA VAL A 86 -15.40 -1.80 13.44
C VAL A 86 -16.39 -2.55 12.56
N GLY A 87 -16.24 -2.39 11.25
CA GLY A 87 -16.97 -3.18 10.26
C GLY A 87 -16.16 -4.38 9.80
N LEU A 88 -16.85 -5.46 9.42
CA LEU A 88 -16.26 -6.64 8.81
C LEU A 88 -16.95 -6.97 7.49
N ASN A 89 -16.14 -7.24 6.46
CA ASN A 89 -16.52 -7.84 5.20
C ASN A 89 -15.72 -9.12 4.98
N ARG A 90 -16.37 -10.14 4.41
CA ARG A 90 -15.72 -11.38 4.00
C ARG A 90 -15.94 -11.61 2.52
N PHE A 91 -14.86 -11.94 1.82
CA PHE A 91 -14.84 -12.17 0.40
C PHE A 91 -14.16 -13.51 0.08
N ASN A 92 -14.65 -14.18 -0.95
CA ASN A 92 -13.90 -15.24 -1.60
C ASN A 92 -12.80 -14.62 -2.46
N THR A 93 -13.17 -13.68 -3.34
CA THR A 93 -12.30 -12.98 -4.28
C THR A 93 -12.48 -11.49 -4.14
N PHE A 94 -11.39 -10.75 -4.33
CA PHE A 94 -11.37 -9.29 -4.38
C PHE A 94 -10.41 -8.84 -5.48
N THR A 95 -10.95 -8.73 -6.69
CA THR A 95 -10.22 -8.30 -7.88
C THR A 95 -10.86 -7.04 -8.46
N VAL A 96 -10.06 -5.99 -8.62
CA VAL A 96 -10.44 -4.72 -9.26
C VAL A 96 -9.52 -4.50 -10.46
N GLU A 97 -10.05 -4.61 -11.67
CA GLU A 97 -9.28 -4.53 -12.91
C GLU A 97 -9.08 -3.08 -13.37
N ASN A 98 -8.18 -2.88 -14.33
CA ASN A 98 -7.89 -1.55 -14.87
C ASN A 98 -9.17 -0.89 -15.44
N GLY A 99 -9.42 0.37 -15.06
CA GLY A 99 -10.62 1.10 -15.42
C GLY A 99 -11.82 0.86 -14.50
N GLU A 100 -11.71 -0.04 -13.52
CA GLU A 100 -12.75 -0.30 -12.52
C GLU A 100 -12.49 0.44 -11.20
N ILE A 101 -13.54 0.63 -10.41
CA ILE A 101 -13.51 1.34 -9.13
C ILE A 101 -14.24 0.53 -8.05
N ALA A 102 -13.59 0.28 -6.92
CA ALA A 102 -14.23 -0.24 -5.71
C ALA A 102 -14.22 0.81 -4.59
N ASN A 103 -15.41 1.22 -4.16
CA ASN A 103 -15.61 2.16 -3.06
C ASN A 103 -16.03 1.39 -1.80
N LEU A 104 -15.19 1.40 -0.78
CA LEU A 104 -15.45 0.77 0.50
C LEU A 104 -15.91 1.82 1.50
N TYR A 105 -17.19 1.79 1.84
CA TYR A 105 -17.79 2.74 2.77
C TYR A 105 -17.67 2.26 4.21
N PHE A 106 -17.13 3.12 5.07
CA PHE A 106 -17.02 2.93 6.50
C PHE A 106 -18.38 3.16 7.19
N LYS A 107 -19.38 2.38 6.78
CA LYS A 107 -20.72 2.31 7.37
C LYS A 107 -21.38 1.00 6.99
N ASN A 108 -22.34 0.56 7.79
CA ASN A 108 -23.28 -0.47 7.37
C ASN A 108 -24.47 0.20 6.67
N SER A 109 -24.98 -0.40 5.61
CA SER A 109 -26.08 0.14 4.81
C SER A 109 -27.38 0.33 5.61
N SER A 110 -27.54 -0.42 6.70
CA SER A 110 -28.76 -0.46 7.52
C SER A 110 -28.73 0.47 8.74
N THR A 111 -27.55 0.75 9.30
CA THR A 111 -27.42 1.51 10.57
C THR A 111 -26.96 2.96 10.36
N GLY A 112 -26.44 3.30 9.18
CA GLY A 112 -26.06 4.67 8.77
C GLY A 112 -24.90 5.32 9.55
N SER A 113 -24.49 4.73 10.68
CA SER A 113 -23.43 5.27 11.54
C SER A 113 -22.05 5.02 10.93
N ALA A 114 -21.19 6.03 11.01
CA ALA A 114 -19.82 5.95 10.52
C ALA A 114 -18.97 5.04 11.42
N LEU A 115 -18.25 4.12 10.78
CA LEU A 115 -17.26 3.24 11.38
C LEU A 115 -15.90 3.93 11.36
N ASP A 116 -15.01 3.56 12.28
CA ASP A 116 -13.63 4.06 12.32
C ASP A 116 -12.71 3.11 11.54
N THR A 117 -13.02 1.81 11.56
CA THR A 117 -12.22 0.75 10.93
C THR A 117 -13.08 -0.15 10.06
N LEU A 118 -12.56 -0.56 8.91
CA LEU A 118 -13.19 -1.54 8.03
C LEU A 118 -12.23 -2.67 7.72
N VAL A 119 -12.57 -3.87 8.21
CA VAL A 119 -11.80 -5.10 7.99
C VAL A 119 -12.37 -5.87 6.82
N ASN A 120 -11.53 -6.17 5.83
CA ASN A 120 -11.89 -6.93 4.65
C ASN A 120 -11.03 -8.18 4.58
N THR A 121 -11.64 -9.33 4.81
CA THR A 121 -10.97 -10.61 4.73
C THR A 121 -11.22 -11.26 3.38
N VAL A 122 -10.20 -11.83 2.75
CA VAL A 122 -10.28 -12.42 1.42
C VAL A 122 -9.61 -13.80 1.44
N GLU A 123 -10.34 -14.85 1.08
CA GLU A 123 -9.78 -16.22 1.06
C GLU A 123 -8.68 -16.37 0.00
N ASN A 124 -8.83 -15.70 -1.15
CA ASN A 124 -7.86 -15.70 -2.25
C ASN A 124 -6.98 -14.44 -2.27
N GLN A 125 -6.01 -14.41 -3.19
CA GLN A 125 -5.15 -13.26 -3.40
C GLN A 125 -5.97 -12.03 -3.81
N ILE A 126 -5.64 -10.89 -3.21
CA ILE A 126 -6.26 -9.61 -3.54
C ILE A 126 -5.53 -9.03 -4.74
N ASN A 127 -6.25 -8.63 -5.79
CA ASN A 127 -5.67 -8.12 -7.02
C ASN A 127 -6.25 -6.75 -7.37
N ILE A 128 -5.40 -5.73 -7.45
CA ILE A 128 -5.82 -4.35 -7.67
C ILE A 128 -5.03 -3.75 -8.84
N SER A 129 -5.65 -3.70 -10.00
CA SER A 129 -5.19 -3.00 -11.20
C SER A 129 -6.06 -1.77 -11.52
N GLY A 130 -7.20 -1.61 -10.85
CA GLY A 130 -8.05 -0.41 -10.89
C GLY A 130 -7.92 0.46 -9.63
N ILE A 131 -9.00 1.14 -9.24
CA ILE A 131 -9.00 2.08 -8.11
C ILE A 131 -9.77 1.51 -6.92
N VAL A 132 -9.18 1.56 -5.73
CA VAL A 132 -9.83 1.23 -4.46
C VAL A 132 -9.85 2.47 -3.56
N ASN A 133 -11.02 2.85 -3.05
CA ASN A 133 -11.19 4.00 -2.17
C ASN A 133 -11.81 3.58 -0.82
N GLY A 134 -11.18 3.95 0.29
CA GLY A 134 -11.78 3.91 1.62
C GLY A 134 -12.53 5.21 1.91
N ILE A 135 -13.86 5.15 2.01
CA ILE A 135 -14.74 6.33 2.12
C ILE A 135 -15.42 6.36 3.49
N ARG A 136 -15.08 7.37 4.29
CA ARG A 136 -15.73 7.66 5.58
C ARG A 136 -16.25 9.09 5.53
N ASN A 137 -17.52 9.29 5.86
CA ASN A 137 -18.18 10.61 5.81
C ASN A 137 -17.97 11.38 4.49
N ASN A 138 -18.05 10.69 3.35
CA ASN A 138 -17.88 11.24 2.00
C ASN A 138 -16.47 11.75 1.64
N THR A 139 -15.48 11.49 2.51
CA THR A 139 -14.06 11.78 2.30
C THR A 139 -13.24 10.50 2.28
N ILE A 140 -12.04 10.54 1.68
CA ILE A 140 -11.06 9.46 1.79
C ILE A 140 -10.49 9.48 3.21
N ASP A 141 -10.94 8.53 4.04
CA ASP A 141 -10.64 8.44 5.46
C ASP A 141 -10.97 7.02 5.99
N GLY A 142 -10.70 6.78 7.27
CA GLY A 142 -10.93 5.51 7.97
C GLY A 142 -9.74 4.54 7.87
N ASN A 143 -9.68 3.61 8.83
CA ASN A 143 -8.64 2.60 8.88
C ASN A 143 -9.03 1.36 8.05
N LEU A 144 -8.43 1.24 6.87
CA LEU A 144 -8.74 0.17 5.93
C LEU A 144 -7.80 -1.03 6.16
N TYR A 145 -8.38 -2.18 6.46
CA TYR A 145 -7.66 -3.44 6.60
C TYR A 145 -8.00 -4.40 5.47
N PHE A 146 -6.97 -4.98 4.86
CA PHE A 146 -7.07 -6.11 3.95
C PHE A 146 -6.28 -7.29 4.49
N ILE A 147 -6.96 -8.41 4.69
CA ILE A 147 -6.39 -9.61 5.29
C ILE A 147 -6.59 -10.77 4.31
N SER A 148 -5.50 -11.35 3.80
CA SER A 148 -5.56 -12.50 2.88
C SER A 148 -4.38 -13.43 3.07
N PRO A 149 -4.59 -14.74 3.33
CA PRO A 149 -3.48 -15.69 3.45
C PRO A 149 -2.68 -15.88 2.15
N GLN A 150 -3.24 -15.46 1.03
CA GLN A 150 -2.63 -15.49 -0.30
C GLN A 150 -2.00 -14.13 -0.69
N GLY A 151 -2.08 -13.15 0.21
CA GLY A 151 -1.47 -11.83 0.07
C GLY A 151 -2.20 -10.89 -0.89
N MET A 152 -1.45 -9.93 -1.44
CA MET A 152 -1.99 -8.83 -2.24
C MET A 152 -1.05 -8.46 -3.38
N VAL A 153 -1.64 -8.16 -4.53
CA VAL A 153 -0.98 -7.54 -5.68
C VAL A 153 -1.66 -6.22 -5.99
N VAL A 154 -0.89 -5.14 -6.02
CA VAL A 154 -1.32 -3.87 -6.62
C VAL A 154 -0.53 -3.70 -7.91
N GLY A 155 -1.17 -3.97 -9.04
CA GLY A 155 -0.57 -3.86 -10.36
C GLY A 155 -0.19 -2.42 -10.70
N SER A 156 0.58 -2.23 -11.78
CA SER A 156 1.14 -0.92 -12.17
C SER A 156 0.11 0.19 -12.44
N THR A 157 -1.14 -0.16 -12.77
CA THR A 157 -2.25 0.79 -12.92
C THR A 157 -3.12 0.91 -11.66
N GLY A 158 -2.86 0.06 -10.67
CA GLY A 158 -3.61 -0.02 -9.43
C GLY A 158 -3.38 1.19 -8.54
N VAL A 159 -4.46 1.71 -7.95
CA VAL A 159 -4.41 2.82 -7.00
C VAL A 159 -5.27 2.50 -5.78
N ILE A 160 -4.71 2.64 -4.58
CA ILE A 160 -5.45 2.57 -3.32
C ILE A 160 -5.40 3.93 -2.63
N ASN A 161 -6.55 4.46 -2.25
CA ASN A 161 -6.69 5.69 -1.48
C ASN A 161 -7.46 5.40 -0.17
N ALA A 162 -6.88 5.73 0.98
CA ALA A 162 -7.52 5.50 2.28
C ALA A 162 -7.05 6.51 3.34
N GLY A 163 -7.73 6.56 4.51
CA GLY A 163 -7.19 7.27 5.67
C GLY A 163 -5.89 6.62 6.15
N SER A 164 -5.96 5.32 6.46
CA SER A 164 -4.81 4.44 6.62
C SER A 164 -5.04 3.11 5.91
N LEU A 165 -3.95 2.42 5.56
CA LEU A 165 -4.01 1.08 4.99
C LEU A 165 -3.14 0.12 5.80
N THR A 166 -3.73 -1.01 6.20
CA THR A 166 -2.99 -2.17 6.71
C THR A 166 -3.29 -3.39 5.85
N VAL A 167 -2.24 -4.07 5.39
CA VAL A 167 -2.35 -5.32 4.62
C VAL A 167 -1.58 -6.41 5.35
N VAL A 168 -2.25 -7.52 5.63
CA VAL A 168 -1.63 -8.65 6.33
C VAL A 168 -1.85 -9.94 5.55
N ALA A 169 -0.80 -10.74 5.44
CA ALA A 169 -0.83 -12.08 4.86
C ALA A 169 -0.66 -13.18 5.94
N PRO A 170 -1.71 -13.48 6.74
CA PRO A 170 -1.62 -14.44 7.83
C PRO A 170 -1.73 -15.90 7.33
N GLU A 171 -1.28 -16.87 8.11
CA GLU A 171 -1.42 -18.30 7.84
C GLU A 171 -2.90 -18.72 7.83
N SER A 172 -3.31 -19.50 6.81
CA SER A 172 -4.72 -19.87 6.51
C SER A 172 -5.48 -20.48 7.69
N ASP A 173 -4.76 -21.27 8.50
CA ASP A 173 -5.38 -22.16 9.48
C ASP A 173 -5.73 -21.42 10.79
N PHE A 174 -5.13 -20.25 11.01
CA PHE A 174 -5.27 -19.51 12.27
C PHE A 174 -6.04 -18.20 12.12
N TRP A 175 -6.02 -17.55 10.95
CA TRP A 175 -6.66 -16.24 10.81
C TRP A 175 -8.19 -16.30 10.94
N LYS A 176 -8.85 -17.40 10.53
CA LYS A 176 -10.31 -17.55 10.65
C LYS A 176 -10.82 -17.43 12.09
N TYR A 177 -9.99 -17.75 13.09
CA TYR A 177 -10.32 -17.54 14.50
C TYR A 177 -10.35 -16.05 14.87
N TYR A 178 -9.33 -15.30 14.44
CA TYR A 178 -9.21 -13.86 14.72
C TYR A 178 -10.30 -13.05 14.02
N PHE A 179 -10.71 -13.49 12.83
CA PHE A 179 -11.67 -12.78 11.99
C PHE A 179 -13.02 -13.51 11.84
N ALA A 180 -13.37 -14.32 12.84
CA ALA A 180 -14.61 -15.09 12.86
C ALA A 180 -15.86 -14.21 12.85
N ASN A 181 -15.83 -13.04 13.49
CA ASN A 181 -16.89 -12.02 13.50
C ASN A 181 -16.32 -10.62 13.75
N ALA A 182 -17.17 -9.60 13.68
CA ALA A 182 -16.73 -8.21 13.83
C ALA A 182 -16.10 -7.91 15.21
N ASP A 183 -16.57 -8.53 16.31
CA ASP A 183 -15.99 -8.32 17.65
C ASP A 183 -14.60 -8.96 17.79
N THR A 184 -14.40 -10.18 17.28
CA THR A 184 -13.07 -10.81 17.27
C THR A 184 -12.12 -10.04 16.37
N SER A 185 -12.61 -9.54 15.23
CA SER A 185 -11.83 -8.70 14.30
C SER A 185 -11.42 -7.39 14.94
N ALA A 186 -12.33 -6.74 15.69
CA ALA A 186 -12.02 -5.54 16.45
C ALA A 186 -10.90 -5.79 17.48
N ASN A 187 -10.95 -6.93 18.18
CA ASN A 187 -9.90 -7.35 19.11
C ASN A 187 -8.57 -7.67 18.40
N ALA A 188 -8.61 -8.34 17.25
CA ALA A 188 -7.42 -8.65 16.46
C ALA A 188 -6.73 -7.36 15.98
N VAL A 189 -7.49 -6.42 15.44
CA VAL A 189 -6.98 -5.11 15.00
C VAL A 189 -6.39 -4.31 16.16
N LYS A 190 -7.13 -4.18 17.26
CA LYS A 190 -6.69 -3.41 18.43
C LYS A 190 -5.37 -3.94 19.01
N ASN A 191 -5.21 -5.26 19.05
CA ASN A 191 -4.03 -5.89 19.63
C ASN A 191 -2.94 -6.21 18.60
N ARG A 192 -3.16 -5.88 17.31
CA ARG A 192 -2.32 -6.29 16.18
C ARG A 192 -1.98 -7.78 16.21
N ASN A 193 -2.98 -8.60 16.47
CA ASN A 193 -2.81 -10.04 16.55
C ASN A 193 -3.42 -10.72 15.33
N TRP A 194 -2.55 -11.13 14.41
CA TRP A 194 -2.92 -11.72 13.13
C TRP A 194 -2.68 -13.24 13.08
N GLY A 195 -2.04 -13.81 14.11
CA GLY A 195 -1.42 -15.12 14.04
C GLY A 195 -0.07 -15.11 13.32
N ARG A 196 0.40 -16.28 12.90
CA ARG A 196 1.62 -16.44 12.10
C ARG A 196 1.38 -15.94 10.67
N LEU A 197 2.43 -15.52 9.99
CA LEU A 197 2.36 -15.11 8.58
C LEU A 197 2.42 -16.34 7.65
N SER A 198 1.71 -16.25 6.51
CA SER A 198 1.65 -17.31 5.50
C SER A 198 2.93 -17.36 4.67
N ASP A 199 3.45 -18.57 4.47
CA ASP A 199 4.58 -18.81 3.56
C ASP A 199 4.23 -18.54 2.09
N GLU A 200 2.95 -18.65 1.73
CA GLU A 200 2.44 -18.42 0.38
C GLU A 200 2.05 -16.96 0.16
N GLY A 201 1.66 -16.28 1.23
CA GLY A 201 1.14 -14.91 1.21
C GLY A 201 2.25 -13.89 0.98
N LYS A 202 2.26 -13.30 -0.21
CA LYS A 202 3.21 -12.24 -0.60
C LYS A 202 2.48 -10.93 -0.87
N ILE A 203 3.15 -9.82 -0.60
CA ILE A 203 2.65 -8.49 -0.95
C ILE A 203 3.53 -7.92 -2.07
N ASN A 204 2.94 -7.69 -3.24
CA ASN A 204 3.61 -7.13 -4.41
C ASN A 204 2.94 -5.82 -4.83
N ILE A 205 3.67 -4.71 -4.83
CA ILE A 205 3.13 -3.38 -5.13
C ILE A 205 3.91 -2.75 -6.28
N ASP A 206 3.33 -2.77 -7.48
CA ASP A 206 3.83 -2.05 -8.66
C ASP A 206 3.09 -0.73 -8.89
N GLY A 207 1.91 -0.56 -8.28
CA GLY A 207 1.07 0.64 -8.39
C GLY A 207 1.26 1.65 -7.27
N HIS A 208 0.17 2.36 -6.94
CA HIS A 208 0.20 3.50 -6.03
C HIS A 208 -0.70 3.29 -4.82
N ILE A 209 -0.16 3.56 -3.63
CA ILE A 209 -0.91 3.61 -2.38
C ILE A 209 -0.73 5.00 -1.79
N ASN A 210 -1.85 5.68 -1.60
CA ASN A 210 -1.92 7.02 -1.04
C ASN A 210 -2.75 6.96 0.24
N THR A 211 -2.17 7.39 1.36
CA THR A 211 -2.90 7.48 2.62
C THR A 211 -2.70 8.81 3.32
N ALA A 212 -3.66 9.18 4.16
CA ALA A 212 -3.53 10.37 4.99
C ALA A 212 -2.55 10.14 6.14
N THR A 213 -2.61 8.98 6.80
CA THR A 213 -2.01 8.80 8.13
C THR A 213 -0.98 7.69 8.24
N GLY A 214 -1.11 6.60 7.47
CA GLY A 214 -0.13 5.51 7.53
C GLY A 214 -0.35 4.36 6.55
N ILE A 215 0.72 3.60 6.34
CA ILE A 215 0.74 2.37 5.54
C ILE A 215 1.47 1.29 6.35
N ASP A 216 0.86 0.13 6.45
CA ASP A 216 1.40 -1.03 7.16
C ASP A 216 1.26 -2.28 6.31
N LEU A 217 2.39 -2.92 5.98
CA LEU A 217 2.41 -4.14 5.17
C LEU A 217 3.11 -5.26 5.95
N GLU A 218 2.41 -6.36 6.17
CA GLU A 218 2.89 -7.52 6.94
C GLU A 218 2.76 -8.82 6.12
N ALA A 219 3.90 -9.43 5.75
CA ALA A 219 3.94 -10.69 5.00
C ALA A 219 5.25 -11.45 5.23
N VAL A 220 5.45 -12.62 4.62
CA VAL A 220 6.77 -13.27 4.59
C VAL A 220 7.70 -12.61 3.56
N SER A 221 7.13 -12.08 2.48
CA SER A 221 7.86 -11.38 1.43
C SER A 221 7.07 -10.16 0.95
N ILE A 222 7.77 -9.03 0.87
CA ILE A 222 7.26 -7.76 0.35
C ILE A 222 8.13 -7.34 -0.83
N ASN A 223 7.51 -7.15 -2.00
CA ASN A 223 8.19 -6.69 -3.21
C ASN A 223 7.53 -5.40 -3.67
N LEU A 224 8.30 -4.33 -3.73
CA LEU A 224 7.84 -3.02 -4.15
C LEU A 224 8.51 -2.66 -5.47
N GLY A 225 7.71 -2.40 -6.49
CA GLY A 225 8.13 -2.10 -7.84
C GLY A 225 8.60 -3.31 -8.64
N SER A 226 8.54 -3.16 -9.96
CA SER A 226 9.08 -4.13 -10.89
C SER A 226 10.59 -3.99 -11.02
N THR A 227 11.28 -5.11 -11.24
CA THR A 227 12.71 -5.11 -11.61
C THR A 227 12.94 -4.72 -13.07
N ALA A 228 11.88 -4.60 -13.88
CA ALA A 228 11.99 -4.15 -15.27
C ALA A 228 12.25 -2.64 -15.32
N SER A 229 13.40 -2.23 -15.87
CA SER A 229 13.85 -0.82 -15.97
C SER A 229 12.89 0.13 -16.70
N SER A 230 11.90 -0.41 -17.43
CA SER A 230 10.89 0.36 -18.16
C SER A 230 9.50 0.38 -17.48
N SER A 231 9.36 -0.22 -16.30
CA SER A 231 8.10 -0.18 -15.56
C SER A 231 7.86 1.23 -14.99
N PRO A 232 6.62 1.74 -14.98
CA PRO A 232 6.30 2.87 -14.10
C PRO A 232 6.68 2.47 -12.66
N GLY A 233 7.34 3.39 -11.94
CA GLY A 233 7.74 3.16 -10.56
C GLY A 233 6.53 3.15 -9.63
N PHE A 234 6.58 2.32 -8.60
CA PHE A 234 5.53 2.28 -7.59
C PHE A 234 5.59 3.54 -6.70
N SER A 235 4.53 3.80 -5.93
CA SER A 235 4.62 4.76 -4.83
C SER A 235 3.81 4.38 -3.60
N LEU A 236 4.45 4.43 -2.43
CA LEU A 236 3.79 4.41 -1.13
C LEU A 236 3.91 5.80 -0.51
N LYS A 237 2.78 6.50 -0.32
CA LYS A 237 2.78 7.88 0.19
C LYS A 237 1.84 8.06 1.38
N THR A 238 2.32 8.70 2.42
CA THR A 238 1.52 9.14 3.58
C THR A 238 1.48 10.66 3.67
N GLY A 239 0.61 11.22 4.52
CA GLY A 239 0.40 12.67 4.59
C GLY A 239 -0.31 13.24 3.37
N VAL A 240 -0.96 12.37 2.57
CA VAL A 240 -1.71 12.80 1.39
C VAL A 240 -3.00 13.48 1.85
N VAL A 241 -3.17 14.73 1.43
CA VAL A 241 -4.38 15.50 1.68
C VAL A 241 -5.38 15.21 0.57
N PHE A 242 -6.42 14.44 0.88
CA PHE A 242 -7.50 14.15 -0.06
C PHE A 242 -8.60 15.18 0.04
N ASN A 243 -9.21 15.43 -1.12
CA ASN A 243 -10.33 16.31 -1.21
C ASN A 243 -11.68 15.63 -1.01
N GLU A 244 -12.68 16.32 -0.44
CA GLU A 244 -14.08 15.86 -0.51
C GLU A 244 -14.45 15.45 -1.94
N THR A 245 -15.21 14.38 -2.04
CA THR A 245 -15.87 14.02 -3.30
C THR A 245 -16.97 15.05 -3.54
N VAL A 246 -16.91 15.73 -4.68
CA VAL A 246 -17.97 16.63 -5.14
C VAL A 246 -19.36 16.01 -4.95
N ASN A 247 -20.13 16.66 -4.07
CA ASN A 247 -21.60 16.69 -3.97
C ASN A 247 -22.36 15.61 -4.78
N THR A 248 -22.85 14.56 -4.11
CA THR A 248 -23.71 13.54 -4.74
C THR A 248 -25.15 14.00 -5.00
N ASP A 249 -25.52 15.23 -4.64
CA ASP A 249 -26.94 15.63 -4.60
C ASP A 249 -27.34 16.72 -5.61
N ASP A 250 -26.44 17.22 -6.47
CA ASP A 250 -26.84 18.26 -7.44
C ASP A 250 -26.02 18.25 -8.75
N ILE A 251 -26.27 17.25 -9.58
CA ILE A 251 -25.68 17.11 -10.93
C ILE A 251 -26.16 18.19 -11.91
N ASP A 252 -27.26 18.90 -11.61
CA ASP A 252 -27.85 19.85 -12.56
C ASP A 252 -27.38 21.31 -12.39
N GLN A 253 -26.68 21.67 -11.30
CA GLN A 253 -26.23 23.06 -11.07
C GLN A 253 -24.71 23.32 -11.23
N GLN A 254 -23.86 22.29 -11.36
CA GLN A 254 -22.41 22.48 -11.32
C GLN A 254 -21.68 22.64 -12.68
N ILE A 255 -22.40 22.88 -13.78
CA ILE A 255 -21.74 23.07 -15.09
C ILE A 255 -20.96 24.41 -15.16
N ASN A 256 -21.17 25.35 -14.23
CA ASN A 256 -20.54 26.67 -14.28
C ASN A 256 -19.51 27.00 -13.17
N ASN A 257 -19.21 26.06 -12.25
CA ASN A 257 -18.20 26.28 -11.18
C ASN A 257 -16.97 25.37 -11.28
N VAL A 258 -16.79 24.67 -12.40
CA VAL A 258 -15.53 23.99 -12.72
C VAL A 258 -14.54 25.07 -13.17
N LEU A 259 -13.79 25.65 -12.22
CA LEU A 259 -12.49 26.33 -12.37
C LEU A 259 -12.32 27.46 -11.34
N THR A 260 -12.28 27.16 -10.05
CA THR A 260 -11.54 28.00 -9.08
C THR A 260 -10.99 27.16 -7.93
N ASN A 261 -9.72 26.78 -8.05
CA ASN A 261 -8.65 26.91 -7.04
C ASN A 261 -8.95 26.83 -5.53
N GLU A 262 -9.88 26.01 -5.04
CA GLU A 262 -9.98 25.74 -3.61
C GLU A 262 -9.76 24.25 -3.33
N ARG A 263 -8.48 24.01 -3.00
CA ARG A 263 -7.88 22.79 -2.49
C ARG A 263 -8.69 22.36 -1.28
N LEU A 264 -9.19 21.14 -1.30
CA LEU A 264 -9.83 20.57 -0.15
C LEU A 264 -8.77 19.92 0.79
N THR A 265 -9.22 19.57 1.98
CA THR A 265 -8.37 19.38 3.15
C THR A 265 -8.72 18.07 3.85
N ALA A 266 -7.83 17.08 3.82
CA ALA A 266 -7.73 16.07 4.86
C ALA A 266 -6.94 16.60 6.05
N SER A 267 -7.31 16.20 7.26
CA SER A 267 -6.47 16.41 8.43
C SER A 267 -5.43 15.28 8.49
N THR A 268 -4.16 15.65 8.58
CA THR A 268 -3.14 14.74 9.08
C THR A 268 -3.26 14.64 10.61
N ASP A 269 -3.65 13.49 11.13
CA ASP A 269 -3.22 12.98 12.43
C ASP A 269 -3.07 11.46 12.33
N GLU A 270 -2.14 10.75 12.97
CA GLU A 270 -1.44 11.07 14.21
C GLU A 270 0.09 10.93 14.07
N ASN A 271 0.63 10.33 13.00
CA ASN A 271 2.10 10.28 12.79
C ASN A 271 2.61 10.19 11.35
N GLY A 272 1.83 9.76 10.36
CA GLY A 272 2.26 9.73 8.95
C GLY A 272 3.18 8.56 8.59
N ASN A 273 3.19 7.45 9.32
CA ASN A 273 4.27 6.45 9.23
C ASN A 273 4.09 5.43 8.08
N ILE A 274 5.21 4.89 7.58
CA ILE A 274 5.23 3.69 6.72
C ILE A 274 5.99 2.59 7.46
N TYR A 275 5.32 1.48 7.73
CA TYR A 275 5.91 0.31 8.38
C TYR A 275 5.81 -0.92 7.49
N LEU A 276 6.96 -1.57 7.25
CA LEU A 276 7.05 -2.80 6.48
C LEU A 276 7.63 -3.91 7.36
N TYR A 277 6.86 -4.97 7.55
CA TYR A 277 7.23 -6.14 8.34
C TYR A 277 7.27 -7.36 7.43
N ALA A 278 8.47 -7.88 7.16
CA ALA A 278 8.62 -9.11 6.39
C ALA A 278 9.30 -10.20 7.24
N ARG A 279 8.51 -11.14 7.77
CA ARG A 279 8.99 -12.12 8.76
C ARG A 279 8.34 -13.49 8.57
N LYS A 280 9.13 -14.53 8.72
CA LYS A 280 8.75 -15.93 8.72
C LYS A 280 9.39 -16.57 9.92
N ASP A 281 8.57 -17.12 10.81
CA ASP A 281 9.06 -17.92 11.93
C ASP A 281 9.62 -19.25 11.42
N GLU A 282 10.95 -19.42 11.41
CA GLU A 282 11.58 -20.69 11.05
C GLU A 282 11.87 -21.59 12.27
N GLY A 283 11.52 -21.12 13.47
CA GLY A 283 11.89 -21.77 14.73
C GLY A 283 13.35 -21.51 15.10
N GLY A 284 13.71 -21.82 16.35
CA GLY A 284 15.10 -21.65 16.83
C GLY A 284 15.61 -20.20 16.89
N GLY A 285 14.74 -19.20 16.78
CA GLY A 285 15.10 -17.77 16.79
C GLY A 285 15.52 -17.19 15.44
N TYR A 286 15.35 -17.94 14.35
CA TYR A 286 15.64 -17.47 13.00
C TYR A 286 14.37 -16.98 12.31
N TYR A 287 14.50 -15.83 11.65
CA TYR A 287 13.43 -15.27 10.84
C TYR A 287 13.90 -15.19 9.40
N ALA A 288 13.26 -15.96 8.52
CA ALA A 288 13.35 -15.67 7.09
C ALA A 288 12.41 -14.51 6.77
N GLY A 289 12.72 -13.71 5.75
CA GLY A 289 11.89 -12.54 5.44
C GLY A 289 12.62 -11.65 4.48
N THR A 290 11.93 -11.22 3.43
CA THR A 290 12.57 -10.46 2.36
C THR A 290 11.78 -9.21 2.03
N LEU A 291 12.51 -8.11 1.86
CA LEU A 291 12.01 -6.86 1.33
C LEU A 291 12.87 -6.47 0.14
N ASN A 292 12.23 -6.37 -1.03
CA ASN A 292 12.85 -5.86 -2.24
C ASN A 292 12.16 -4.55 -2.62
N ILE A 293 12.95 -3.49 -2.78
CA ILE A 293 12.48 -2.17 -3.19
C ILE A 293 13.19 -1.82 -4.50
N ASN A 294 12.40 -1.82 -5.56
CA ASN A 294 12.84 -1.53 -6.92
C ASN A 294 12.46 -0.10 -7.30
N ASN A 295 12.61 0.26 -8.58
CA ASN A 295 12.22 1.55 -9.14
C ASN A 295 10.92 2.13 -8.53
N GLY A 296 11.03 3.23 -7.79
CA GLY A 296 9.88 3.85 -7.11
C GLY A 296 10.20 4.58 -5.82
N LEU A 297 9.15 4.93 -5.08
CA LEU A 297 9.23 5.86 -3.95
C LEU A 297 8.42 5.39 -2.74
N LEU A 298 9.08 5.33 -1.57
CA LEU A 298 8.44 5.35 -0.26
C LEU A 298 8.57 6.77 0.27
N ASP A 299 7.46 7.46 0.49
CA ASP A 299 7.42 8.86 0.93
C ASP A 299 6.54 8.96 2.18
N SER A 300 7.20 8.87 3.34
CA SER A 300 6.54 8.95 4.63
C SER A 300 6.60 10.37 5.17
N ALA A 301 5.45 11.00 5.44
CA ALA A 301 5.39 12.25 6.20
C ALA A 301 5.85 12.06 7.67
N GLY A 302 5.83 10.82 8.15
CA GLY A 302 6.26 10.41 9.47
C GLY A 302 7.57 9.63 9.46
N ASN A 303 7.64 8.64 10.34
CA ASN A 303 8.75 7.71 10.42
C ASN A 303 8.66 6.64 9.32
N VAL A 304 9.81 6.06 8.97
CA VAL A 304 9.87 4.80 8.22
C VAL A 304 10.45 3.72 9.12
N ARG A 305 9.79 2.57 9.18
CA ARG A 305 10.30 1.38 9.87
C ARG A 305 10.29 0.18 8.94
N LEU A 306 11.46 -0.44 8.77
CA LEU A 306 11.65 -1.67 8.00
C LEU A 306 12.17 -2.73 8.96
N GLU A 307 11.37 -3.77 9.19
CA GLU A 307 11.62 -4.79 10.20
C GLU A 307 11.53 -6.18 9.56
N ILE A 308 12.68 -6.66 9.09
CA ILE A 308 12.75 -7.73 8.10
C ILE A 308 13.52 -8.92 8.67
N GLY A 309 13.10 -10.15 8.38
CA GLY A 309 13.74 -11.34 8.92
C GLY A 309 15.18 -11.48 8.43
N ASN A 310 15.36 -11.50 7.10
CA ASN A 310 16.63 -11.87 6.49
C ASN A 310 17.24 -10.73 5.65
N THR A 311 16.62 -10.34 4.55
CA THR A 311 17.27 -9.48 3.54
C THR A 311 16.45 -8.25 3.17
N ILE A 312 17.14 -7.11 3.10
CA ILE A 312 16.62 -5.87 2.50
C ILE A 312 17.50 -5.51 1.31
N THR A 313 16.87 -5.31 0.15
CA THR A 313 17.53 -4.82 -1.07
C THR A 313 16.82 -3.58 -1.56
N THR A 314 17.55 -2.47 -1.71
CA THR A 314 17.08 -1.26 -2.39
C THR A 314 17.92 -1.04 -3.65
N ASN A 315 17.27 -1.05 -4.81
CA ASN A 315 17.95 -0.89 -6.11
C ASN A 315 18.18 0.59 -6.46
N GLU A 316 19.00 0.86 -7.48
CA GLU A 316 19.48 2.19 -7.87
C GLU A 316 18.36 3.24 -8.04
N ASP A 317 17.25 2.85 -8.67
CA ASP A 317 16.11 3.76 -8.93
C ASP A 317 15.11 3.84 -7.76
N ALA A 318 15.39 3.18 -6.63
CA ALA A 318 14.54 3.22 -5.46
C ALA A 318 14.87 4.42 -4.56
N SER A 319 13.85 5.10 -4.04
CA SER A 319 14.00 6.11 -3.01
C SER A 319 13.13 5.83 -1.79
N ILE A 320 13.73 5.92 -0.61
CA ILE A 320 13.04 5.83 0.69
C ILE A 320 13.21 7.17 1.39
N LYS A 321 12.09 7.80 1.73
CA LYS A 321 12.05 9.10 2.39
C LYS A 321 11.24 9.05 3.66
N SER A 322 11.78 9.64 4.73
CA SER A 322 11.10 9.86 5.99
C SER A 322 11.13 11.33 6.39
N GLY A 323 9.96 11.89 6.68
CA GLY A 323 9.80 13.22 7.25
C GLY A 323 10.27 13.31 8.71
N LYS A 324 10.56 12.18 9.36
CA LYS A 324 11.05 12.09 10.74
C LYS A 324 12.24 11.12 10.82
N GLU A 325 12.20 10.12 11.70
CA GLU A 325 13.25 9.13 11.92
C GLU A 325 13.05 7.91 11.01
N MET A 326 14.16 7.26 10.70
CA MET A 326 14.16 6.00 9.97
C MET A 326 14.85 4.90 10.75
N ASN A 327 14.16 3.77 10.91
CA ASN A 327 14.68 2.58 11.58
C ASN A 327 14.61 1.39 10.61
N ILE A 328 15.77 0.89 10.20
CA ILE A 328 15.89 -0.23 9.26
C ILE A 328 16.64 -1.34 9.95
N PHE A 329 16.08 -2.55 9.99
CA PHE A 329 16.86 -3.68 10.45
C PHE A 329 16.47 -5.01 9.85
N THR A 330 17.46 -5.90 9.84
CA THR A 330 17.29 -7.33 9.61
C THR A 330 17.51 -8.10 10.90
N GLU A 331 16.77 -9.19 11.09
CA GLU A 331 16.93 -10.04 12.27
C GLU A 331 18.17 -10.93 12.16
N THR A 332 18.45 -11.51 11.00
CA THR A 332 19.59 -12.44 10.80
C THR A 332 20.51 -12.05 9.65
N GLY A 333 20.00 -11.46 8.57
CA GLY A 333 20.75 -11.32 7.32
C GLY A 333 21.24 -9.90 7.00
N SER A 334 21.40 -9.64 5.70
CA SER A 334 22.06 -8.45 5.16
C SER A 334 21.12 -7.35 4.69
N ILE A 335 21.66 -6.13 4.63
CA ILE A 335 21.05 -4.99 3.95
C ILE A 335 21.98 -4.54 2.82
N SER A 336 21.45 -4.41 1.60
CA SER A 336 22.14 -3.83 0.45
C SER A 336 21.39 -2.61 -0.05
N ASN A 337 22.06 -1.46 -0.10
CA ASN A 337 21.52 -0.22 -0.64
C ASN A 337 22.27 0.26 -1.87
N ASP A 338 21.61 0.22 -3.02
CA ASP A 338 22.09 0.81 -4.26
C ASP A 338 21.31 2.11 -4.60
N GLY A 339 20.18 2.36 -3.93
CA GLY A 339 19.31 3.54 -4.13
C GLY A 339 19.55 4.69 -3.16
N ASN A 340 18.51 5.50 -2.94
CA ASN A 340 18.57 6.68 -2.09
C ASN A 340 17.73 6.54 -0.81
N ILE A 341 18.35 6.77 0.35
CA ILE A 341 17.71 6.70 1.67
C ILE A 341 17.85 8.06 2.36
N ASP A 342 16.74 8.78 2.49
CA ASP A 342 16.69 10.09 3.12
C ASP A 342 15.80 10.07 4.37
N ALA A 343 16.29 10.67 5.46
CA ALA A 343 15.45 11.03 6.59
C ALA A 343 15.75 12.46 7.04
N VAL A 344 14.74 13.14 7.58
CA VAL A 344 14.96 14.45 8.21
C VAL A 344 15.74 14.26 9.51
N GLN A 345 15.34 13.30 10.34
CA GLN A 345 15.96 13.04 11.64
C GLN A 345 16.88 11.83 11.59
N MET A 346 17.06 11.13 12.71
CA MET A 346 18.02 10.05 12.83
C MET A 346 17.71 8.89 11.87
N ILE A 347 18.77 8.39 11.22
CA ILE A 347 18.74 7.10 10.52
C ILE A 347 19.46 6.06 11.37
N GLN A 348 18.76 4.99 11.72
CA GLN A 348 19.30 3.84 12.44
C GLN A 348 19.20 2.59 11.57
N ILE A 349 20.32 1.93 11.33
CA ILE A 349 20.41 0.70 10.55
C ILE A 349 21.07 -0.40 11.38
N THR A 350 20.43 -1.57 11.46
CA THR A 350 20.99 -2.75 12.14
C THR A 350 20.92 -3.98 11.24
N THR A 351 22.04 -4.65 10.99
CA THR A 351 22.06 -5.95 10.29
C THR A 351 22.33 -7.09 11.26
N GLY A 352 21.44 -8.09 11.25
CA GLY A 352 21.52 -9.25 12.14
C GLY A 352 21.23 -8.89 13.60
N ASN A 353 20.02 -8.44 13.94
CA ASN A 353 19.67 -8.10 15.32
C ASN A 353 19.70 -9.31 16.30
N SER A 354 19.56 -10.54 15.82
CA SER A 354 19.44 -11.77 16.63
C SER A 354 20.77 -12.46 16.99
N PRO A 355 21.00 -12.91 18.24
CA PRO A 355 22.28 -13.44 18.79
C PRO A 355 22.90 -14.68 18.11
N GLY A 356 22.19 -15.38 17.21
CA GLY A 356 22.51 -16.75 16.79
C GLY A 356 23.40 -16.92 15.56
N ASP A 357 23.26 -16.08 14.53
CA ASP A 357 24.09 -16.15 13.32
C ASP A 357 24.43 -14.73 12.85
N SER A 358 25.73 -14.48 12.71
CA SER A 358 26.30 -13.18 12.33
C SER A 358 27.21 -13.29 11.13
N SER A 359 27.35 -14.46 10.51
CA SER A 359 28.28 -14.66 9.41
C SER A 359 27.80 -13.97 8.11
N ASP A 360 26.50 -13.81 7.93
CA ASP A 360 25.90 -13.23 6.73
C ASP A 360 25.22 -11.87 7.00
N ALA A 361 25.40 -11.28 8.18
CA ALA A 361 24.78 -10.03 8.59
C ALA A 361 25.58 -8.80 8.13
N ASN A 362 25.73 -8.61 6.82
CA ASN A 362 26.48 -7.52 6.22
C ASN A 362 25.61 -6.30 5.93
N PHE A 363 26.23 -5.13 5.97
CA PHE A 363 25.69 -3.91 5.39
C PHE A 363 26.53 -3.49 4.18
N ILE A 364 25.86 -3.30 3.04
CA ILE A 364 26.50 -2.85 1.79
C ILE A 364 25.79 -1.59 1.32
N ASN A 365 26.53 -0.50 1.13
CA ASN A 365 26.01 0.73 0.55
C ASN A 365 26.77 1.08 -0.73
N ARG A 366 26.08 1.15 -1.86
CA ARG A 366 26.52 1.70 -3.15
C ARG A 366 25.79 2.99 -3.51
N GLY A 367 24.63 3.23 -2.92
CA GLY A 367 23.81 4.40 -3.14
C GLY A 367 24.12 5.56 -2.18
N THR A 368 23.08 6.35 -1.90
CA THR A 368 23.16 7.51 -1.01
C THR A 368 22.31 7.31 0.24
N ILE A 369 22.85 7.71 1.38
CA ILE A 369 22.14 7.77 2.65
C ILE A 369 22.33 9.16 3.24
N CYS A 370 21.24 9.88 3.51
CA CYS A 370 21.29 11.24 4.01
C CYS A 370 20.34 11.45 5.20
N SER A 371 20.90 11.77 6.37
CA SER A 371 20.16 12.34 7.50
C SER A 371 20.33 13.85 7.49
N THR A 372 19.26 14.58 7.19
CA THR A 372 19.34 16.02 6.87
C THR A 372 19.57 16.90 8.10
N ASP A 373 18.87 16.63 9.20
CA ASP A 373 18.98 17.37 10.46
C ASP A 373 19.47 16.48 11.62
N GLY A 374 19.46 15.15 11.44
CA GLY A 374 19.81 14.16 12.45
C GLY A 374 21.18 13.50 12.27
N GLY A 375 21.45 12.51 13.13
CA GLY A 375 22.63 11.65 13.03
C GLY A 375 22.38 10.37 12.23
N PHE A 376 23.45 9.61 12.02
CA PHE A 376 23.41 8.29 11.40
C PHE A 376 24.01 7.25 12.36
N SER A 377 23.36 6.10 12.52
CA SER A 377 23.88 4.99 13.33
C SER A 377 23.72 3.68 12.58
N LEU A 378 24.84 3.00 12.34
CA LEU A 378 24.89 1.68 11.73
C LEU A 378 25.52 0.67 12.69
N THR A 379 24.82 -0.44 12.89
CA THR A 379 25.38 -1.65 13.54
C THR A 379 25.27 -2.82 12.58
N ALA A 380 26.41 -3.32 12.09
CA ALA A 380 26.46 -4.54 11.30
C ALA A 380 27.13 -5.66 12.07
N ARG A 381 26.46 -6.80 12.25
CA ARG A 381 27.07 -7.89 13.00
C ARG A 381 28.23 -8.57 12.30
N ASN A 382 28.23 -8.63 10.96
CA ASN A 382 29.43 -9.03 10.22
C ASN A 382 30.26 -7.81 9.83
N SER A 383 30.02 -7.29 8.63
CA SER A 383 30.88 -6.31 8.00
C SER A 383 30.07 -5.17 7.37
N VAL A 384 30.73 -4.02 7.24
CA VAL A 384 30.25 -2.83 6.55
C VAL A 384 31.10 -2.63 5.31
N LEU A 385 30.46 -2.51 4.15
CA LEU A 385 31.08 -2.08 2.90
C LEU A 385 30.38 -0.81 2.40
N ASN A 386 31.10 0.31 2.42
CA ASN A 386 30.63 1.56 1.82
C ASN A 386 31.38 1.85 0.51
N LEU A 387 30.66 1.78 -0.60
CA LEU A 387 31.06 2.21 -1.93
C LEU A 387 30.39 3.55 -2.32
N GLY A 388 29.28 3.90 -1.67
CA GLY A 388 28.49 5.10 -1.96
C GLY A 388 28.71 6.25 -0.97
N THR A 389 27.68 7.06 -0.77
CA THR A 389 27.73 8.24 0.10
C THR A 389 26.89 8.03 1.35
N ILE A 390 27.47 8.32 2.52
CA ILE A 390 26.75 8.41 3.79
C ILE A 390 26.97 9.80 4.35
N LYS A 391 25.88 10.56 4.48
CA LYS A 391 25.87 11.92 4.97
C LYS A 391 24.92 12.06 6.17
N SER A 392 25.37 12.76 7.19
CA SER A 392 24.52 13.17 8.30
C SER A 392 24.87 14.59 8.75
N ASN A 393 23.90 15.29 9.32
CA ASN A 393 24.14 16.58 9.97
C ASN A 393 24.73 16.39 11.38
N GLY A 394 24.17 15.43 12.12
CA GLY A 394 24.60 15.03 13.45
C GLY A 394 25.71 14.00 13.45
N GLU A 395 25.85 13.29 14.57
CA GLU A 395 26.89 12.28 14.76
C GLU A 395 26.68 11.06 13.84
N SER A 396 27.75 10.55 13.23
CA SER A 396 27.75 9.30 12.47
C SER A 396 28.46 8.20 13.24
N LYS A 397 27.74 7.14 13.62
CA LYS A 397 28.27 5.96 14.34
C LYS A 397 28.26 4.72 13.47
N PHE A 398 29.38 3.99 13.50
CA PHE A 398 29.53 2.72 12.81
C PHE A 398 30.02 1.66 13.79
N THR A 399 29.30 0.54 13.88
CA THR A 399 29.72 -0.63 14.63
C THR A 399 29.76 -1.84 13.71
N ALA A 400 30.88 -2.56 13.66
CA ALA A 400 30.98 -3.82 12.92
C ALA A 400 31.65 -4.93 13.72
N GLY A 401 31.08 -6.14 13.68
CA GLY A 401 31.67 -7.30 14.37
C GLY A 401 33.00 -7.76 13.76
N ASN A 402 33.18 -7.58 12.46
CA ASN A 402 34.36 -8.04 11.73
C ASN A 402 35.11 -6.90 11.02
N THR A 403 34.64 -6.46 9.85
CA THR A 403 35.37 -5.50 9.01
C THR A 403 34.53 -4.28 8.64
N ILE A 404 35.13 -3.09 8.64
CA ILE A 404 34.59 -1.92 7.94
C ILE A 404 35.52 -1.56 6.79
N ILE A 405 34.99 -1.55 5.56
CA ILE A 405 35.66 -1.08 4.36
C ILE A 405 34.90 0.14 3.84
N ASN A 406 35.60 1.27 3.78
CA ASN A 406 35.10 2.48 3.13
C ASN A 406 35.93 2.79 1.88
N THR A 407 35.27 2.91 0.74
CA THR A 407 35.82 3.40 -0.54
C THR A 407 35.06 4.61 -1.08
N GLY A 408 33.86 4.85 -0.56
CA GLY A 408 33.05 6.03 -0.86
C GLY A 408 33.22 7.14 0.17
N GLU A 409 32.17 7.93 0.38
CA GLU A 409 32.17 9.11 1.24
C GLU A 409 31.40 8.89 2.54
N ILE A 410 31.96 9.40 3.65
CA ILE A 410 31.31 9.49 4.95
C ILE A 410 31.47 10.93 5.45
N ILE A 411 30.36 11.64 5.59
CA ILE A 411 30.32 13.05 5.97
C ILE A 411 29.41 13.21 7.19
N SER A 412 29.93 13.85 8.24
CA SER A 412 29.17 14.39 9.36
C SER A 412 29.40 15.90 9.37
N GLU A 413 28.37 16.69 9.04
CA GLU A 413 28.56 18.12 8.75
C GLU A 413 28.84 18.95 10.03
N ASN A 414 28.13 18.65 11.11
CA ASN A 414 28.18 19.44 12.35
C ASN A 414 28.52 18.60 13.58
N SER A 415 29.10 17.41 13.39
CA SER A 415 29.48 16.50 14.48
C SER A 415 30.66 15.59 14.11
N ASN A 416 30.85 14.51 14.87
CA ASN A 416 31.92 13.55 14.70
C ASN A 416 31.47 12.31 13.91
N VAL A 417 32.46 11.65 13.30
CA VAL A 417 32.36 10.27 12.82
C VAL A 417 33.04 9.34 13.84
N GLN A 418 32.33 8.32 14.32
CA GLN A 418 32.85 7.30 15.22
C GLN A 418 32.75 5.90 14.60
N ALA A 419 33.80 5.09 14.78
CA ALA A 419 33.80 3.69 14.37
C ALA A 419 34.26 2.79 15.52
N HIS A 420 33.49 1.75 15.83
CA HIS A 420 33.83 0.68 16.76
C HIS A 420 33.87 -0.66 16.00
N ILE A 421 35.01 -1.36 16.04
CA ILE A 421 35.27 -2.48 15.14
C ILE A 421 35.91 -3.63 15.89
N GLY A 422 35.38 -4.84 15.68
CA GLY A 422 35.88 -6.04 16.34
C GLY A 422 37.24 -6.53 15.82
N ARG A 423 37.55 -6.36 14.52
CA ARG A 423 38.80 -6.88 13.92
C ARG A 423 39.53 -5.90 12.99
N ASN A 424 39.00 -5.57 11.81
CA ASN A 424 39.74 -4.86 10.76
C ASN A 424 39.08 -3.57 10.29
N PHE A 425 39.85 -2.48 10.19
CA PHE A 425 39.40 -1.22 9.56
C PHE A 425 40.24 -0.91 8.32
N CYS A 426 39.59 -0.70 7.17
CA CYS A 426 40.24 -0.28 5.93
C CYS A 426 39.52 0.92 5.33
N ASN A 427 40.19 2.08 5.31
CA ASN A 427 39.70 3.26 4.60
C ASN A 427 40.58 3.49 3.36
N ILE A 428 39.98 3.35 2.18
CA ILE A 428 40.66 3.49 0.89
C ILE A 428 40.26 4.85 0.32
N SER A 429 41.07 5.87 0.59
CA SER A 429 40.89 7.18 -0.06
C SER A 429 41.37 7.09 -1.51
N HIS A 430 40.49 7.37 -2.47
CA HIS A 430 40.95 7.66 -3.83
C HIS A 430 41.74 8.97 -3.79
N LYS A 431 43.05 8.88 -4.04
CA LYS A 431 43.88 10.04 -4.31
C LYS A 431 43.42 10.57 -5.66
N SER A 432 42.72 11.71 -5.70
CA SER A 432 42.68 12.48 -6.94
C SER A 432 44.11 12.92 -7.19
N ASP A 433 44.74 12.41 -8.25
CA ASP A 433 46.02 12.91 -8.73
C ASP A 433 45.80 14.34 -9.26
N LEU A 434 45.67 15.29 -8.35
CA LEU A 434 46.11 16.65 -8.58
C LEU A 434 47.63 16.57 -8.55
N TRP A 435 48.30 17.18 -9.54
CA TRP A 435 49.73 17.08 -9.85
C TRP A 435 50.13 15.97 -10.82
N SER A 436 49.76 16.14 -12.10
CA SER A 436 50.71 16.04 -13.22
C SER A 436 50.32 16.98 -14.35
#